data_AF-G5E0Q0-F1
#
_entry.id   AF-G5E0Q0-F1
#
_cell.length_a   1.000
_cell.length_b   1.000
_cell.length_c   1.000
_cell.angle_alpha   90.00
_cell.angle_beta   90.00
_cell.angle_gamma   90.00
#
_symmetry.space_group_name_H-M   'P 1'
#
loop_
_entity.id
_entity.type
_entity.pdbx_description
1 polymer ?
#
loop_
_entity_poly.entity_id
_entity_poly.type
_entity_poly.pdbx_seq_one_letter_code
_entity_poly.pdbx_strand_id
1 'polypeptide(L)'
;NDLYGLHELSKAEMTAPRLIMLANVALTGEHMRTHSGEKPFKCEQCSYVASNQHEVTRHARQVHNGPKPLTCPHCDYKTADRSNFKKHVELHVNPRQLLCPVCDYAASKKCNLQYHIKSRHSGCTNITMDVSKVKLRTKKGEVGAADAD
;
A
#
# COMPACT_ATOMS: atom_id res chain seq x y z
N ASN A 1 19.90 35.83 -4.40
CA ASN A 1 20.41 34.47 -4.65
C ASN A 1 19.40 33.38 -4.28
N ASP A 2 18.39 33.04 -5.05
CA ASP A 2 17.54 33.73 -6.03
C ASP A 2 16.29 32.84 -6.11
N LEU A 3 15.31 33.18 -5.28
CA LEU A 3 14.01 32.53 -5.22
C LEU A 3 13.00 33.31 -6.06
N TYR A 4 13.30 33.63 -7.32
CA TYR A 4 12.32 34.21 -8.26
C TYR A 4 12.74 33.93 -9.71
N GLY A 5 12.08 32.96 -10.35
CA GLY A 5 12.29 32.65 -11.78
C GLY A 5 11.17 31.85 -12.42
N LEU A 6 9.98 31.82 -11.82
CA LEU A 6 8.80 31.11 -12.35
C LEU A 6 7.56 32.02 -12.42
N HIS A 7 7.77 33.31 -12.66
CA HIS A 7 6.72 34.18 -13.19
C HIS A 7 7.12 34.52 -14.64
N GLU A 8 6.19 34.27 -15.56
CA GLU A 8 6.27 34.57 -17.00
C GLU A 8 6.90 33.52 -17.93
N LEU A 9 6.41 32.28 -17.88
CA LEU A 9 6.36 31.47 -19.11
C LEU A 9 4.90 31.26 -19.50
N SER A 10 4.50 32.00 -20.54
CA SER A 10 3.23 31.81 -21.24
C SER A 10 2.98 30.32 -21.48
N LYS A 11 1.76 29.86 -21.19
CA LYS A 11 1.31 28.46 -21.31
C LYS A 11 1.43 27.90 -22.74
N ALA A 12 1.81 28.71 -23.73
CA ALA A 12 1.81 28.38 -25.14
C ALA A 12 3.09 27.69 -25.66
N GLU A 13 4.19 27.62 -24.90
CA GLU A 13 5.49 27.14 -25.43
C GLU A 13 6.21 26.08 -24.58
N MET A 14 5.47 25.17 -23.95
CA MET A 14 6.08 24.01 -23.30
C MET A 14 6.20 22.85 -24.28
N THR A 15 7.39 22.63 -24.85
CA THR A 15 7.66 21.45 -25.67
C THR A 15 7.52 20.17 -24.82
N ALA A 16 7.05 19.07 -25.43
CA ALA A 16 6.88 17.77 -24.78
C ALA A 16 8.06 17.33 -23.86
N PRO A 17 9.34 17.47 -24.25
CA PRO A 17 10.46 17.12 -23.36
C PRO A 17 10.55 17.98 -22.09
N ARG A 18 10.18 19.27 -22.15
CA ARG A 18 10.13 20.14 -20.97
C ARG A 18 9.01 19.76 -19.99
N LEU A 19 7.85 19.34 -20.51
CA LEU A 19 6.75 18.82 -19.70
C LEU A 19 7.14 17.52 -18.96
N ILE A 20 7.82 16.60 -19.64
CA ILE A 20 8.28 15.34 -19.05
C ILE A 20 9.32 15.60 -17.93
N MET A 21 10.27 16.51 -18.16
CA MET A 21 11.29 16.85 -17.16
C MET A 21 10.67 17.44 -15.88
N LEU A 22 9.72 18.37 -16.00
CA LEU A 22 9.03 18.97 -14.86
C LEU A 22 8.17 17.95 -14.11
N ALA A 23 7.50 17.04 -14.83
CA ALA A 23 6.76 15.95 -14.22
C ALA A 23 7.68 15.03 -13.40
N ASN A 24 8.85 14.68 -13.93
CA ASN A 24 9.83 13.84 -13.22
C ASN A 24 10.39 14.54 -11.97
N VAL A 25 10.69 15.84 -12.04
CA VAL A 25 11.14 16.64 -10.89
C VAL A 25 10.05 16.74 -9.82
N ALA A 26 8.78 16.88 -10.22
CA ALA A 26 7.66 16.88 -9.27
C ALA A 26 7.48 15.51 -8.59
N LEU A 27 7.60 14.42 -9.35
CA LEU A 27 7.51 13.04 -8.83
C LEU A 27 8.65 12.70 -7.87
N THR A 28 9.89 13.08 -8.22
CA THR A 28 11.04 12.91 -7.32
C THR A 28 10.91 13.79 -6.09
N GLY A 29 10.45 15.04 -6.24
CA GLY A 29 10.16 15.93 -5.12
C GLY A 29 9.13 15.34 -4.15
N GLU A 30 8.06 14.74 -4.64
CA GLU A 30 7.07 14.04 -3.80
C GLU A 30 7.66 12.82 -3.09
N HIS A 31 8.48 12.02 -3.78
CA HIS A 31 9.19 10.90 -3.15
C HIS A 31 10.12 11.37 -2.02
N MET A 32 10.89 12.45 -2.24
CA MET A 32 11.84 12.95 -1.25
C MET A 32 11.18 13.40 0.05
N ARG A 33 9.91 13.86 0.02
CA ARG A 33 9.15 14.20 1.23
C ARG A 33 8.95 13.02 2.18
N THR A 34 9.03 11.78 1.68
CA THR A 34 8.97 10.57 2.52
C THR A 34 10.24 10.36 3.35
N HIS A 35 11.38 10.89 2.90
CA HIS A 35 12.65 10.84 3.64
C HIS A 35 12.80 12.04 4.57
N SER A 36 12.42 13.25 4.13
CA SER A 36 12.54 14.46 4.94
C SER A 36 11.44 14.61 5.99
N GLY A 37 10.32 13.90 5.83
CA GLY A 37 9.17 14.02 6.72
C GLY A 37 8.36 15.31 6.51
N GLU A 38 8.63 16.06 5.45
CA GLU A 38 7.85 17.25 5.08
C GLU A 38 6.40 16.88 4.77
N LYS A 39 5.46 17.57 5.43
CA LYS A 39 4.01 17.37 5.27
C LYS A 39 3.32 18.68 4.91
N PRO A 40 3.50 19.16 3.66
CA PRO A 40 2.99 20.46 3.25
C PRO A 40 1.46 20.50 3.11
N PHE A 41 0.80 19.34 3.01
CA PHE A 41 -0.64 19.28 2.80
C PHE A 41 -1.36 19.12 4.13
N LYS A 42 -2.29 20.03 4.44
CA LYS A 42 -3.08 20.05 5.68
C LYS A 42 -4.55 19.82 5.37
N CYS A 43 -5.24 19.10 6.25
CA CYS A 43 -6.70 18.99 6.21
C CYS A 43 -7.35 20.30 6.67
N GLU A 44 -8.36 20.76 5.95
CA GLU A 44 -9.06 22.01 6.30
C GLU A 44 -9.96 21.85 7.52
N GLN A 45 -10.37 20.62 7.83
CA GLN A 45 -11.36 20.31 8.86
C GLN A 45 -10.73 19.81 10.18
N CYS A 46 -9.42 19.54 10.21
CA CYS A 46 -8.70 19.13 11.42
C CYS A 46 -7.18 19.36 11.32
N SER A 47 -6.43 19.02 12.36
CA SER A 47 -4.97 19.17 12.39
C SER A 47 -4.19 18.09 11.62
N TYR A 48 -4.85 17.24 10.83
CA TYR A 48 -4.19 16.19 10.05
C TYR A 48 -3.33 16.79 8.92
N VAL A 49 -2.12 16.27 8.75
CA VAL A 49 -1.17 16.69 7.72
C VAL A 49 -0.56 15.48 7.00
N ALA A 50 -0.24 15.64 5.71
CA ALA A 50 0.29 14.59 4.86
C ALA A 50 1.36 15.11 3.88
N SER A 51 2.18 14.20 3.35
CA SER A 51 3.24 14.49 2.38
C SER A 51 2.73 14.59 0.94
N ASN A 52 1.49 14.14 0.69
CA ASN A 52 0.82 14.24 -0.60
C ASN A 52 -0.66 14.65 -0.48
N GLN A 53 -1.20 15.26 -1.54
CA GLN A 53 -2.59 15.73 -1.58
C GLN A 53 -3.61 14.57 -1.57
N HIS A 54 -3.23 13.43 -2.13
CA HIS A 54 -4.09 12.25 -2.19
C HIS A 54 -4.44 11.73 -0.79
N GLU A 55 -3.48 11.74 0.14
CA GLU A 55 -3.65 11.32 1.52
C GLU A 55 -4.59 12.24 2.29
N VAL A 56 -4.49 13.57 2.13
CA VAL A 56 -5.43 14.52 2.75
C VAL A 56 -6.83 14.32 2.21
N THR A 57 -6.98 14.12 0.90
CA THR A 57 -8.28 13.87 0.26
C THR A 57 -8.90 12.56 0.76
N ARG A 58 -8.09 11.49 0.87
CA ARG A 58 -8.52 10.21 1.41
C ARG A 58 -8.92 10.34 2.88
N HIS A 59 -8.11 11.02 3.69
CA HIS A 59 -8.40 11.32 5.09
C HIS A 59 -9.72 12.06 5.23
N ALA A 60 -9.92 13.15 4.47
CA ALA A 60 -11.13 13.95 4.56
C ALA A 60 -12.37 13.14 4.16
N ARG A 61 -12.25 12.29 3.13
CA ARG A 61 -13.31 11.32 2.79
C ARG A 61 -13.58 10.30 3.87
N GLN A 62 -12.58 9.85 4.64
CA GLN A 62 -12.77 8.80 5.64
C GLN A 62 -13.29 9.34 6.98
N VAL A 63 -12.88 10.55 7.35
CA VAL A 63 -13.07 11.09 8.70
C VAL A 63 -14.16 12.15 8.77
N HIS A 64 -14.32 12.97 7.72
CA HIS A 64 -15.19 14.13 7.76
C HIS A 64 -16.40 13.99 6.84
N ASN A 65 -16.15 13.63 5.58
CA ASN A 65 -17.20 13.42 4.58
C ASN A 65 -17.62 11.95 4.63
N GLY A 66 -18.25 11.55 5.73
CA GLY A 66 -18.57 10.16 6.06
C GLY A 66 -19.15 9.36 4.89
N PRO A 67 -18.50 8.25 4.46
CA PRO A 67 -19.06 7.30 3.50
C PRO A 67 -19.36 5.96 4.17
N LYS A 68 -20.42 5.31 3.70
CA LYS A 68 -20.81 3.94 4.03
C LYS A 68 -19.58 3.01 4.01
N PRO A 69 -19.26 2.32 5.12
CA PRO A 69 -18.16 1.38 5.15
C PRO A 69 -18.40 0.24 4.16
N LEU A 70 -17.40 -0.09 3.36
CA LEU A 70 -17.34 -1.35 2.64
C LEU A 70 -17.26 -2.46 3.69
N THR A 71 -18.29 -3.29 3.75
CA THR A 71 -18.39 -4.39 4.70
C THR A 71 -17.95 -5.67 4.03
N CYS A 72 -17.07 -6.43 4.68
CA CYS A 72 -16.63 -7.71 4.16
C CYS A 72 -17.79 -8.73 4.20
N PRO A 73 -18.01 -9.51 3.14
CA PRO A 73 -19.04 -10.56 3.16
C PRO A 73 -18.65 -11.79 3.99
N HIS A 74 -17.38 -11.91 4.40
CA HIS A 74 -16.85 -13.09 5.10
C HIS A 74 -16.54 -12.84 6.58
N CYS A 75 -16.59 -11.58 7.04
CA CYS A 75 -16.33 -11.21 8.44
C CYS A 75 -16.83 -9.79 8.75
N ASP A 76 -16.76 -9.38 10.01
CA ASP A 76 -17.23 -8.06 10.47
C ASP A 76 -16.29 -6.89 10.09
N TYR A 77 -15.27 -7.12 9.27
CA TYR A 77 -14.34 -6.08 8.83
C TYR A 77 -15.04 -5.03 7.97
N LYS A 78 -14.84 -3.76 8.34
CA LYS A 78 -15.44 -2.59 7.70
C LYS A 78 -14.37 -1.56 7.41
N THR A 79 -14.36 -1.00 6.20
CA THR A 79 -13.44 0.08 5.84
C THR A 79 -14.04 1.01 4.79
N ALA A 80 -13.73 2.31 4.88
CA ALA A 80 -14.09 3.27 3.84
C ALA A 80 -13.06 3.32 2.68
N ASP A 81 -11.92 2.63 2.82
CA ASP A 81 -10.87 2.56 1.80
C ASP A 81 -11.06 1.38 0.85
N ARG A 82 -11.32 1.65 -0.44
CA ARG A 82 -11.47 0.63 -1.48
C ARG A 82 -10.21 -0.23 -1.64
N SER A 83 -9.03 0.36 -1.53
CA SER A 83 -7.76 -0.37 -1.71
C SER A 83 -7.53 -1.34 -0.56
N ASN A 84 -7.84 -0.93 0.67
CA ASN A 84 -7.72 -1.82 1.83
C ASN A 84 -8.81 -2.88 1.84
N PHE A 85 -10.04 -2.55 1.42
CA PHE A 85 -11.13 -3.51 1.28
C PHE A 85 -10.75 -4.63 0.30
N LYS A 86 -10.24 -4.27 -0.89
CA LYS A 86 -9.80 -5.26 -1.88
C LYS A 86 -8.72 -6.18 -1.32
N LYS A 87 -7.66 -5.60 -0.72
CA LYS A 87 -6.59 -6.37 -0.08
C LYS A 87 -7.11 -7.28 1.04
N HIS A 88 -8.07 -6.81 1.82
CA HIS A 88 -8.69 -7.59 2.88
C HIS A 88 -9.48 -8.78 2.32
N VAL A 89 -10.36 -8.56 1.33
CA VAL A 89 -11.15 -9.64 0.71
C VAL A 89 -10.25 -10.67 0.02
N GLU A 90 -9.14 -10.23 -0.58
CA GLU A 90 -8.12 -11.14 -1.13
C GLU A 90 -7.54 -12.11 -0.08
N LEU A 91 -7.50 -11.74 1.21
CA LEU A 91 -7.03 -12.64 2.27
C LEU A 91 -7.98 -13.82 2.51
N HIS A 92 -9.28 -13.65 2.26
CA HIS A 92 -10.28 -14.71 2.41
C HIS A 92 -10.22 -15.71 1.25
N VAL A 93 -10.02 -15.22 0.02
CA VAL A 93 -10.02 -16.05 -1.20
C VAL A 93 -8.64 -16.66 -1.47
N ASN A 94 -7.57 -15.89 -1.23
CA ASN A 94 -6.19 -16.28 -1.50
C ASN A 94 -5.28 -15.81 -0.36
N PRO A 95 -5.32 -16.48 0.80
CA PRO A 95 -4.35 -16.20 1.86
C PRO A 95 -2.96 -16.54 1.31
N ARG A 96 -2.24 -15.52 0.80
CA ARG A 96 -0.86 -15.65 0.34
C ARG A 96 0.01 -15.94 1.55
N GLN A 97 0.12 -17.22 1.87
CA GLN A 97 1.01 -17.72 2.89
C GLN A 97 2.38 -17.92 2.25
N LEU A 98 3.38 -17.22 2.79
CA LEU A 98 4.78 -17.44 2.50
C LEU A 98 5.24 -18.58 3.40
N LEU A 99 5.48 -19.74 2.80
CA LEU A 99 5.95 -20.93 3.51
C LEU A 99 7.45 -20.83 3.79
N CYS A 100 7.86 -21.30 4.96
CA CYS A 100 9.26 -21.54 5.25
C CYS A 100 9.76 -22.72 4.40
N PRO A 101 10.94 -22.62 3.76
CA PRO A 101 11.48 -23.72 2.99
C PRO A 101 12.07 -24.85 3.85
N VAL A 102 12.20 -24.65 5.17
CA VAL A 102 12.82 -25.61 6.11
C VAL A 102 11.81 -26.27 7.05
N CYS A 103 10.68 -25.61 7.33
CA CYS A 103 9.65 -26.14 8.22
C CYS A 103 8.25 -25.73 7.76
N ASP A 104 7.22 -26.26 8.42
CA ASP A 104 5.81 -25.99 8.07
C ASP A 104 5.30 -24.59 8.46
N TYR A 105 6.18 -23.70 8.92
CA TYR A 105 5.80 -22.34 9.30
C TYR A 105 5.32 -21.53 8.08
N ALA A 106 4.18 -20.87 8.25
CA ALA A 106 3.56 -20.03 7.24
C ALA A 106 3.43 -18.59 7.74
N ALA A 107 3.88 -17.62 6.95
CA ALA A 107 3.78 -16.20 7.27
C ALA A 107 2.92 -15.46 6.25
N SER A 108 2.13 -14.47 6.70
CA SER A 108 1.41 -13.57 5.81
C SER A 108 2.27 -12.42 5.25
N LYS A 109 3.44 -12.15 5.86
CA LYS A 109 4.35 -11.06 5.48
C LYS A 109 5.79 -11.56 5.31
N LYS A 110 6.51 -10.98 4.35
CA LYS A 110 7.92 -11.29 4.07
C LYS A 110 8.82 -11.05 5.27
N CYS A 111 8.66 -9.93 5.97
CA CYS A 111 9.44 -9.61 7.17
C CYS A 111 9.26 -10.64 8.29
N ASN A 112 8.03 -11.14 8.47
CA ASN A 112 7.74 -12.16 9.48
C ASN A 112 8.43 -13.48 9.13
N LEU A 113 8.45 -13.87 7.85
CA LEU A 113 9.19 -15.05 7.40
C LEU A 113 10.70 -14.86 7.55
N GLN A 114 11.23 -13.69 7.19
CA GLN A 114 12.64 -13.35 7.37
C GLN A 114 13.07 -13.43 8.83
N TYR A 115 12.26 -12.87 9.74
CA TYR A 115 12.53 -12.94 11.17
C TYR A 115 12.47 -14.38 11.67
N HIS A 116 11.48 -15.17 11.25
CA HIS A 116 11.39 -16.59 11.57
C HIS A 116 12.64 -17.35 11.13
N ILE A 117 13.09 -17.19 9.88
CA ILE A 117 14.30 -17.86 9.36
C ILE A 117 15.53 -17.40 10.15
N LYS A 118 15.70 -16.10 10.40
CA LYS A 118 16.85 -15.58 11.16
C LYS A 118 16.88 -16.05 12.62
N SER A 119 15.72 -16.21 13.25
CA SER A 119 15.62 -16.58 14.67
C SER A 119 15.58 -18.09 14.91
N ARG A 120 14.99 -18.88 14.00
CA ARG A 120 14.78 -20.33 14.17
C ARG A 120 15.64 -21.19 13.25
N HIS A 121 16.20 -20.61 12.19
CA HIS A 121 17.09 -21.27 11.22
C HIS A 121 18.40 -20.49 11.04
N SER A 122 18.94 -19.95 12.15
CA SER A 122 20.17 -19.15 12.18
C SER A 122 21.42 -19.88 11.67
N GLY A 123 21.41 -21.22 11.63
CA GLY A 123 22.50 -22.06 11.11
C GLY A 123 22.41 -22.43 9.62
N CYS A 124 21.34 -22.07 8.91
CA CYS A 124 21.16 -22.40 7.50
C CYS A 124 21.60 -21.22 6.62
N THR A 125 22.88 -21.17 6.26
CA THR A 125 23.56 -19.97 5.73
C THR A 125 23.25 -19.58 4.28
N ASN A 126 22.35 -20.27 3.57
CA ASN A 126 22.07 -19.98 2.15
C ASN A 126 20.61 -20.19 1.74
N ILE A 127 19.66 -19.84 2.61
CA ILE A 127 18.25 -19.79 2.21
C ILE A 127 18.00 -18.45 1.50
N THR A 128 18.28 -18.40 0.19
CA THR A 128 17.86 -17.28 -0.64
C THR A 128 16.34 -17.28 -0.70
N MET A 129 15.73 -16.17 -0.26
CA MET A 129 14.29 -15.96 -0.40
C MET A 129 13.96 -15.66 -1.87
N ASP A 130 14.01 -16.69 -2.71
CA ASP A 130 13.46 -16.58 -4.06
C ASP A 130 11.93 -16.59 -3.95
N VAL A 131 11.36 -15.39 -3.94
CA VAL A 131 9.90 -15.17 -3.88
C VAL A 131 9.20 -15.85 -5.07
N SER A 132 9.93 -16.12 -6.15
CA SER A 132 9.46 -16.82 -7.36
C SER A 132 9.24 -18.32 -7.13
N LYS A 133 9.84 -18.91 -6.09
CA LYS A 133 9.67 -20.33 -5.71
C LYS A 133 8.68 -20.54 -4.56
N VAL A 134 8.06 -19.48 -4.06
CA VAL A 134 7.04 -19.58 -3.01
C VAL A 134 5.82 -20.28 -3.58
N LYS A 135 5.64 -21.56 -3.22
CA LYS A 135 4.44 -22.32 -3.55
C LYS A 135 3.27 -21.71 -2.77
N LEU A 136 2.41 -20.99 -3.46
CA LEU A 136 1.16 -20.47 -2.91
C LEU A 136 0.26 -21.66 -2.56
N ARG A 137 0.01 -21.87 -1.27
CA ARG A 137 -0.99 -22.84 -0.81
C ARG A 137 -2.33 -22.14 -0.74
N THR A 138 -3.18 -22.34 -1.74
CA THR A 138 -4.59 -21.94 -1.67
C THR A 138 -5.32 -22.94 -0.77
N LYS A 139 -5.99 -22.46 0.28
CA LYS A 139 -7.00 -23.30 0.96
C LYS A 139 -8.18 -23.40 0.00
N LYS A 140 -8.43 -24.60 -0.54
CA LYS A 140 -9.60 -24.90 -1.37
C LYS A 140 -10.84 -24.63 -0.50
N GLY A 141 -11.64 -23.64 -0.88
CA GLY A 141 -12.88 -23.32 -0.16
C GLY A 141 -13.85 -24.49 -0.28
N GLU A 142 -14.16 -25.13 0.85
CA GLU A 142 -15.39 -25.88 1.03
C GLU A 142 -16.50 -24.83 1.15
N VAL A 143 -17.17 -24.55 0.03
CA VAL A 143 -18.51 -23.97 0.08
C VAL A 143 -19.46 -25.11 0.50
N GLY A 144 -19.70 -25.21 1.81
CA GLY A 144 -20.84 -25.94 2.32
C GLY A 144 -22.10 -25.32 1.73
N ALA A 145 -22.82 -26.09 0.94
CA ALA A 145 -24.21 -25.80 0.60
C ALA A 145 -24.98 -25.74 1.91
N ALA A 146 -25.50 -24.56 2.24
CA ALA A 146 -26.51 -24.42 3.28
C ALA A 146 -27.86 -24.74 2.63
N ASP A 147 -28.52 -25.73 3.22
CA ASP A 147 -29.88 -26.16 2.96
C ASP A 147 -30.87 -24.99 3.00
N ALA A 148 -31.83 -25.01 2.07
CA ALA A 148 -33.08 -24.26 2.16
C ALA A 148 -34.19 -25.18 1.68
N ASP A 149 -35.22 -25.27 2.53
CA ASP A 149 -36.46 -26.06 2.43
C ASP A 149 -37.16 -26.03 1.06
#